data_AF-A0AAV2CXD4-F1
#
_entry.id   AF-A0AAV2CXD4-F1
#
_cell.length_a   1.000
_cell.length_b   1.000
_cell.length_c   1.000
_cell.angle_alpha   90.00
_cell.angle_beta   90.00
_cell.angle_gamma   90.00
#
_symmetry.space_group_name_H-M   'P 1'
#
loop_
_entity.id
_entity.type
_entity.pdbx_description
1 polymer ?
#
loop_
_entity_poly.entity_id
_entity_poly.type
_entity_poly.pdbx_seq_one_letter_code
_entity_poly.pdbx_strand_id
1 'polypeptide(L)'
;MVGRVSRCQCFQFNAIQQLSMARIIHRNCSLFHRRRKTGMTPTPSSYFASNSTTPTTSNSVTFASVDDALDSFSKMLHMNPRPSVVKFGQLVNSLVRMNAFQAALYASRQMELAGVPHNLYTLSMLLRCFCKFGRVDFGYAVLSRALKFGIQFDDVMLSTLIDGLCKVGRVIEAARLVHKIRILGYHPDAFSYTIIIDGLCKLGQTSAGLELLKNMKEFGCQPNEWS
;
A
#
# COMPACT_ATOMS: atom_id res chain seq x y z
N MET A 1 -17.23 25.95 -28.88
CA MET A 1 -17.95 25.13 -27.89
C MET A 1 -17.01 24.06 -27.36
N VAL A 2 -16.37 24.29 -26.21
CA VAL A 2 -15.45 23.32 -25.60
C VAL A 2 -16.20 22.61 -24.47
N GLY A 3 -16.44 21.31 -24.67
CA GLY A 3 -17.22 20.47 -23.78
C GLY A 3 -16.52 20.22 -22.44
N ARG A 4 -17.26 20.46 -21.36
CA ARG A 4 -16.90 20.14 -19.98
C ARG A 4 -16.76 18.62 -19.83
N VAL A 5 -15.52 18.11 -19.75
CA VAL A 5 -15.28 16.75 -19.25
C VAL A 5 -15.38 16.78 -17.72
N SER A 6 -16.29 15.96 -17.23
CA SER A 6 -16.91 15.99 -15.92
C SER A 6 -15.94 15.74 -14.75
N ARG A 7 -15.83 16.72 -13.85
CA ARG A 7 -15.17 16.60 -12.52
C ARG A 7 -15.92 15.69 -11.52
N CYS A 8 -17.02 15.05 -11.91
CA CYS A 8 -17.90 14.32 -10.99
C CYS A 8 -17.49 12.85 -10.71
N GLN A 9 -16.70 12.20 -11.57
CA GLN A 9 -16.39 10.77 -11.39
C GLN A 9 -15.30 10.49 -10.33
N CYS A 10 -14.38 11.43 -10.07
CA CYS A 10 -13.36 11.25 -9.02
C CYS A 10 -13.91 11.39 -7.60
N PHE A 11 -14.92 12.26 -7.38
CA PHE A 11 -15.47 12.47 -6.04
C PHE A 11 -16.38 11.33 -5.57
N GLN A 12 -17.16 10.70 -6.47
CA GLN A 12 -17.99 9.54 -6.11
C GLN A 12 -17.17 8.27 -5.86
N PHE A 13 -15.95 8.17 -6.41
CA PHE A 13 -15.07 7.01 -6.19
C PHE A 13 -14.56 6.90 -4.74
N ASN A 14 -14.36 8.02 -4.04
CA ASN A 14 -13.79 8.05 -2.70
C ASN A 14 -14.73 7.43 -1.63
N ALA A 15 -16.02 7.74 -1.69
CA ALA A 15 -17.02 7.18 -0.77
C ALA A 15 -17.27 5.68 -1.03
N ILE A 16 -17.31 5.27 -2.30
CA ILE A 16 -17.53 3.88 -2.70
C ILE A 16 -16.34 2.99 -2.29
N GLN A 17 -15.11 3.49 -2.39
CA GLN A 17 -13.92 2.75 -1.94
C GLN A 17 -13.90 2.56 -0.41
N GLN A 18 -14.25 3.59 0.38
CA GLN A 18 -14.33 3.48 1.84
C GLN A 18 -15.41 2.48 2.30
N LEU A 19 -16.59 2.48 1.65
CA LEU A 19 -17.67 1.51 1.88
C LEU A 19 -17.29 0.09 1.44
N SER A 20 -16.56 -0.05 0.32
CA SER A 20 -16.10 -1.36 -0.16
C SER A 20 -15.09 -2.00 0.80
N MET A 21 -14.20 -1.19 1.38
CA MET A 21 -13.27 -1.63 2.41
C MET A 21 -14.03 -2.11 3.66
N ALA A 22 -15.07 -1.40 4.11
CA ALA A 22 -15.90 -1.83 5.25
C ALA A 22 -16.59 -3.19 5.00
N ARG A 23 -17.06 -3.45 3.78
CA ARG A 23 -17.65 -4.75 3.40
C ARG A 23 -16.60 -5.87 3.28
N ILE A 24 -15.40 -5.55 2.79
CA ILE A 24 -14.26 -6.49 2.72
C ILE A 24 -13.75 -6.80 4.14
N ILE A 25 -13.75 -5.83 5.05
CA ILE A 25 -13.41 -5.99 6.48
C ILE A 25 -14.31 -7.02 7.14
N HIS A 26 -15.64 -6.91 6.99
CA HIS A 26 -16.57 -7.83 7.64
C HIS A 26 -16.37 -9.29 7.17
N ARG A 27 -15.98 -9.50 5.91
CA ARG A 27 -15.77 -10.82 5.32
C ARG A 27 -14.39 -11.42 5.66
N ASN A 28 -13.36 -10.59 5.82
CA ASN A 28 -12.01 -11.03 6.18
C ASN A 28 -11.80 -11.17 7.70
N CYS A 29 -12.54 -10.44 8.55
CA CYS A 29 -12.44 -10.55 10.01
C CYS A 29 -12.78 -11.97 10.50
N SER A 30 -13.78 -12.62 9.90
CA SER A 30 -14.16 -14.02 10.15
C SER A 30 -13.11 -15.04 9.68
N LEU A 31 -12.34 -14.73 8.62
CA LEU A 31 -11.30 -15.61 8.08
C LEU A 31 -9.98 -15.45 8.86
N PHE A 32 -9.67 -14.24 9.32
CA PHE A 32 -8.45 -13.95 10.07
C PHE A 32 -8.50 -14.52 11.50
N HIS A 33 -9.66 -14.46 12.18
CA HIS A 33 -9.84 -15.10 13.49
C HIS A 33 -9.76 -16.64 13.45
N ARG A 34 -10.00 -17.28 12.29
CA ARG A 34 -9.90 -18.74 12.16
C ARG A 34 -8.45 -19.24 12.14
N ARG A 35 -7.46 -18.40 11.84
CA ARG A 35 -6.02 -18.77 11.82
C ARG A 35 -5.29 -18.64 13.16
N ARG A 36 -5.88 -18.02 14.20
CA ARG A 36 -5.26 -17.92 15.54
C ARG A 36 -5.73 -18.99 16.54
N LYS A 37 -6.69 -19.87 16.19
CA LYS A 37 -7.22 -20.91 17.10
C LYS A 37 -6.41 -22.21 17.16
N THR A 38 -5.11 -22.19 16.82
CA THR A 38 -4.17 -23.23 17.26
C THR A 38 -3.25 -22.60 18.29
N GLY A 39 -3.55 -22.86 19.56
CA GLY A 39 -2.89 -22.22 20.71
C GLY A 39 -1.44 -22.63 20.86
N MET A 40 -0.60 -21.64 21.13
CA MET A 40 0.59 -21.72 21.97
C MET A 40 1.04 -20.29 22.27
N THR A 41 1.10 -19.96 23.56
CA THR A 41 1.63 -18.69 24.09
C THR A 41 3.15 -18.66 23.92
N PRO A 42 3.78 -17.54 23.52
CA PRO A 42 5.20 -17.36 23.76
C PRO A 42 5.46 -16.31 24.84
N THR A 43 6.22 -16.72 25.85
CA THR A 43 6.93 -15.88 26.81
C THR A 43 8.11 -15.15 26.16
N PRO A 44 8.60 -14.03 26.75
CA PRO A 44 9.61 -13.18 26.13
C PRO A 44 11.03 -13.55 26.54
N SER A 45 11.89 -13.89 25.58
CA SER A 45 13.35 -13.83 25.70
C SER A 45 13.95 -13.95 24.28
N SER A 46 14.53 -12.88 23.75
CA SER A 46 15.98 -12.56 23.79
C SER A 46 16.76 -13.30 22.68
N TYR A 47 17.37 -12.48 21.81
CA TYR A 47 18.32 -12.85 20.75
C TYR A 47 17.69 -13.69 19.60
N PHE A 48 17.97 -13.51 18.33
CA PHE A 48 19.26 -13.31 17.66
C PHE A 48 19.00 -12.80 16.24
N ALA A 49 20.04 -12.19 15.66
CA ALA A 49 20.16 -11.83 14.26
C ALA A 49 19.71 -12.97 13.32
N SER A 50 18.99 -12.61 12.26
CA SER A 50 19.02 -13.37 11.02
C SER A 50 18.42 -12.54 9.90
N ASN A 51 19.32 -12.04 9.06
CA ASN A 51 19.23 -12.11 7.61
C ASN A 51 17.87 -11.73 7.01
N SER A 52 17.82 -10.49 6.52
CA SER A 52 17.03 -10.16 5.34
C SER A 52 17.60 -10.91 4.12
N THR A 53 17.51 -12.24 4.11
CA THR A 53 17.57 -13.03 2.88
C THR A 53 16.25 -12.80 2.17
N THR A 54 16.14 -11.61 1.57
CA THR A 54 15.34 -11.46 0.35
C THR A 54 15.78 -12.59 -0.59
N PRO A 55 14.86 -13.32 -1.23
CA PRO A 55 15.21 -14.05 -2.43
C PRO A 55 15.51 -12.98 -3.49
N THR A 56 16.75 -12.51 -3.49
CA THR A 56 17.42 -11.91 -4.63
C THR A 56 17.55 -12.98 -5.70
N THR A 57 16.47 -13.27 -6.43
CA THR A 57 16.63 -13.69 -7.82
C THR A 57 16.86 -12.42 -8.63
N SER A 58 18.15 -12.06 -8.66
CA SER A 58 18.74 -11.06 -9.54
C SER A 58 18.40 -11.37 -10.99
N ASN A 59 17.66 -10.44 -11.60
CA ASN A 59 17.81 -9.98 -12.97
C ASN A 59 16.87 -8.78 -13.08
N SER A 60 17.32 -7.61 -12.61
CA SER A 60 16.58 -6.38 -12.85
C SER A 60 16.60 -6.11 -14.34
N VAL A 61 15.48 -6.36 -15.03
CA VAL A 61 15.37 -6.03 -16.45
C VAL A 61 15.45 -4.50 -16.58
N THR A 62 16.54 -4.01 -17.16
CA THR A 62 16.75 -2.60 -17.45
C THR A 62 16.48 -2.35 -18.92
N PHE A 63 15.65 -1.35 -19.20
CA PHE A 63 15.29 -0.93 -20.57
C PHE A 63 15.93 0.42 -20.85
N ALA A 64 16.27 0.68 -22.11
CA ALA A 64 16.87 1.94 -22.53
C ALA A 64 15.83 3.08 -22.60
N SER A 65 14.60 2.75 -23.02
CA SER A 65 13.48 3.68 -23.09
C SER A 65 12.17 3.10 -22.54
N VAL A 66 11.18 3.97 -22.39
CA VAL A 66 9.81 3.58 -22.02
C VAL A 66 9.17 2.72 -23.10
N ASP A 67 9.44 3.04 -24.37
CA ASP A 67 8.89 2.32 -25.52
C ASP A 67 9.43 0.88 -25.58
N ASP A 68 10.74 0.68 -25.37
CA ASP A 68 11.35 -0.66 -25.32
C ASP A 68 10.72 -1.55 -24.23
N ALA A 69 10.41 -0.94 -23.08
CA ALA A 69 9.74 -1.62 -21.98
C ALA A 69 8.31 -2.00 -22.36
N LEU A 70 7.55 -1.09 -22.99
CA LEU A 70 6.18 -1.37 -23.44
C LEU A 70 6.12 -2.39 -24.58
N ASP A 71 7.08 -2.38 -25.50
CA ASP A 71 7.20 -3.36 -26.57
C ASP A 71 7.51 -4.74 -26.01
N SER A 72 8.45 -4.82 -25.06
CA SER A 72 8.73 -6.06 -24.34
C SER A 72 7.52 -6.56 -23.56
N PHE A 73 6.77 -5.67 -22.92
CA PHE A 73 5.55 -6.02 -22.20
C PHE A 73 4.47 -6.58 -23.14
N SER A 74 4.26 -5.90 -24.26
CA SER A 74 3.29 -6.33 -25.29
C SER A 74 3.68 -7.69 -25.85
N LYS A 75 4.97 -7.90 -26.15
CA LYS A 75 5.49 -9.21 -26.57
C LYS A 75 5.21 -10.28 -25.52
N MET A 76 5.47 -10.01 -24.25
CA MET A 76 5.22 -10.96 -23.15
C MET A 76 3.75 -11.37 -23.04
N LEU A 77 2.79 -10.48 -23.32
CA LEU A 77 1.36 -10.80 -23.26
C LEU A 77 0.95 -11.87 -24.29
N HIS A 78 1.61 -11.89 -25.44
CA HIS A 78 1.34 -12.77 -26.58
C HIS A 78 2.24 -14.01 -26.65
N MET A 79 3.24 -14.14 -25.76
CA MET A 79 4.10 -15.32 -25.69
C MET A 79 3.35 -16.58 -25.23
N ASN A 80 3.71 -17.73 -25.81
CA ASN A 80 3.25 -19.05 -25.40
C ASN A 80 4.46 -20.01 -25.26
N PRO A 81 4.81 -20.49 -24.06
CA PRO A 81 4.10 -20.29 -22.79
C PRO A 81 4.22 -18.85 -22.26
N ARG A 82 3.18 -18.40 -21.55
CA ARG A 82 3.12 -17.05 -20.98
C ARG A 82 4.21 -16.88 -19.89
N PRO A 83 4.91 -15.73 -19.85
CA PRO A 83 5.91 -15.46 -18.82
C PRO A 83 5.34 -15.44 -17.40
N SER A 84 6.22 -15.64 -16.41
CA SER A 84 5.82 -15.61 -15.00
C SER A 84 5.38 -14.23 -14.53
N VAL A 85 4.52 -14.20 -13.51
CA VAL A 85 4.05 -12.97 -12.83
C VAL A 85 5.22 -12.09 -12.37
N VAL A 86 6.32 -12.70 -11.93
CA VAL A 86 7.53 -11.98 -11.49
C VAL A 86 8.14 -11.15 -12.62
N LYS A 87 8.23 -11.71 -13.84
CA LYS A 87 8.77 -10.99 -15.00
C LYS A 87 7.91 -9.77 -15.36
N PHE A 88 6.58 -9.92 -15.32
CA PHE A 88 5.67 -8.79 -15.52
C PHE A 88 5.88 -7.72 -14.43
N GLY A 89 6.02 -8.13 -13.17
CA GLY A 89 6.29 -7.22 -12.05
C GLY A 89 7.63 -6.47 -12.18
N GLN A 90 8.68 -7.12 -12.68
CA GLN A 90 9.98 -6.48 -12.95
C GLN A 90 9.86 -5.39 -14.02
N LEU A 91 9.06 -5.62 -15.07
CA LEU A 91 8.82 -4.64 -16.13
C LEU A 91 7.98 -3.46 -15.62
N VAL A 92 6.92 -3.71 -14.87
CA VAL A 92 6.16 -2.60 -14.24
C VAL A 92 7.08 -1.76 -13.34
N ASN A 93 8.00 -2.41 -12.61
CA ASN A 93 8.98 -1.69 -11.80
C ASN A 93 9.98 -0.88 -12.65
N SER A 94 10.43 -1.38 -13.81
CA SER A 94 11.32 -0.62 -14.68
C SER A 94 10.65 0.67 -15.18
N LEU A 95 9.36 0.61 -15.55
CA LEU A 95 8.55 1.77 -15.92
C LEU A 95 8.44 2.79 -14.77
N VAL A 96 8.24 2.30 -13.53
CA VAL A 96 8.23 3.16 -12.33
C VAL A 96 9.60 3.83 -12.10
N ARG A 97 10.71 3.10 -12.27
CA ARG A 97 12.07 3.64 -12.15
C ARG A 97 12.38 4.69 -13.22
N MET A 98 11.82 4.55 -14.41
CA MET A 98 11.90 5.53 -15.51
C MET A 98 10.93 6.72 -15.33
N ASN A 99 10.25 6.83 -14.19
CA ASN A 99 9.28 7.90 -13.93
C ASN A 99 8.07 7.89 -14.91
N ALA A 100 7.84 6.78 -15.60
CA ALA A 100 6.82 6.61 -16.64
C ALA A 100 5.51 6.05 -16.06
N PHE A 101 4.88 6.82 -15.18
CA PHE A 101 3.77 6.32 -14.35
C PHE A 101 2.52 5.96 -15.12
N GLN A 102 2.20 6.69 -16.19
CA GLN A 102 1.05 6.34 -17.03
C GLN A 102 1.29 5.01 -17.75
N ALA A 103 2.51 4.76 -18.21
CA ALA A 103 2.91 3.48 -18.79
C ALA A 103 2.87 2.35 -17.75
N ALA A 104 3.37 2.57 -16.54
CA ALA A 104 3.31 1.58 -15.45
C ALA A 104 1.86 1.24 -15.07
N LEU A 105 0.97 2.25 -15.02
CA LEU A 105 -0.46 2.09 -14.80
C LEU A 105 -1.14 1.31 -15.91
N TYR A 106 -0.82 1.64 -17.17
CA TYR A 106 -1.31 0.94 -18.33
C TYR A 106 -0.91 -0.53 -18.28
N ALA A 107 0.38 -0.81 -18.08
CA ALA A 107 0.90 -2.17 -17.96
C ALA A 107 0.22 -2.94 -16.81
N SER A 108 0.10 -2.33 -15.62
CA SER A 108 -0.61 -2.92 -14.49
C SER A 108 -2.07 -3.28 -14.83
N ARG A 109 -2.79 -2.40 -15.54
CA ARG A 109 -4.16 -2.68 -15.98
C ARG A 109 -4.23 -3.82 -17.00
N GLN A 110 -3.28 -3.86 -17.94
CA GLN A 110 -3.21 -4.92 -18.94
C GLN A 110 -2.89 -6.28 -18.32
N MET A 111 -2.08 -6.33 -17.25
CA MET A 111 -1.90 -7.56 -16.47
C MET A 111 -3.24 -8.10 -15.98
N GLU A 112 -4.11 -7.25 -15.42
CA GLU A 112 -5.43 -7.67 -14.93
C GLU A 112 -6.34 -8.17 -16.05
N LEU A 113 -6.40 -7.45 -17.17
CA LEU A 113 -7.22 -7.83 -18.33
C LEU A 113 -6.74 -9.15 -18.95
N ALA A 114 -5.44 -9.40 -18.89
CA ALA A 114 -4.84 -10.65 -19.34
C ALA A 114 -4.97 -11.79 -18.32
N GLY A 115 -5.54 -11.56 -17.13
CA GLY A 115 -5.65 -12.57 -16.06
C GLY A 115 -4.33 -12.87 -15.34
N VAL A 116 -3.34 -11.98 -15.44
CA VAL A 116 -2.07 -12.07 -14.72
C VAL A 116 -2.20 -11.34 -13.38
N PRO A 117 -2.20 -12.03 -12.23
CA PRO A 117 -2.40 -11.39 -10.95
C PRO A 117 -1.19 -10.53 -10.56
N HIS A 118 -1.42 -9.52 -9.73
CA HIS A 118 -0.34 -8.77 -9.08
C HIS A 118 0.19 -9.55 -7.87
N ASN A 119 1.50 -9.53 -7.65
CA ASN A 119 2.10 -9.98 -6.40
C ASN A 119 2.32 -8.79 -5.45
N LEU A 120 2.72 -9.08 -4.20
CA LEU A 120 3.00 -8.06 -3.19
C LEU A 120 4.03 -7.03 -3.68
N TYR A 121 5.08 -7.47 -4.37
CA TYR A 121 6.15 -6.62 -4.87
C TYR A 121 5.64 -5.56 -5.87
N THR A 122 4.81 -5.95 -6.84
CA THR A 122 4.25 -4.99 -7.81
C THR A 122 3.30 -4.01 -7.13
N LEU A 123 2.50 -4.48 -6.16
CA LEU A 123 1.60 -3.63 -5.39
C LEU A 123 2.37 -2.62 -4.53
N SER A 124 3.43 -3.03 -3.83
CA SER A 124 4.23 -2.11 -3.01
C SER A 124 4.89 -1.02 -3.85
N MET A 125 5.34 -1.35 -5.07
CA MET A 125 5.90 -0.37 -5.99
C MET A 125 4.89 0.61 -6.52
N LEU A 126 3.70 0.14 -6.93
CA LEU A 126 2.61 1.02 -7.35
C LEU A 126 2.19 1.95 -6.21
N LEU A 127 2.07 1.44 -4.97
CA LEU A 127 1.72 2.25 -3.80
C LEU A 127 2.74 3.35 -3.55
N ARG A 128 4.05 3.01 -3.52
CA ARG A 128 5.13 3.98 -3.34
C ARG A 128 5.12 5.05 -4.42
N CYS A 129 4.92 4.64 -5.67
CA CYS A 129 4.73 5.55 -6.78
C CYS A 129 3.56 6.52 -6.51
N PHE A 130 2.35 6.03 -6.26
CA PHE A 130 1.19 6.91 -6.08
C PHE A 130 1.37 7.90 -4.93
N CYS A 131 1.94 7.46 -3.81
CA CYS A 131 2.17 8.33 -2.65
C CYS A 131 3.23 9.40 -2.96
N LYS A 132 4.31 9.04 -3.68
CA LYS A 132 5.35 10.00 -4.11
C LYS A 132 4.79 11.14 -4.97
N PHE A 133 3.78 10.89 -5.79
CA PHE A 133 3.15 11.90 -6.65
C PHE A 133 1.86 12.50 -6.06
N GLY A 134 1.61 12.30 -4.76
CA GLY A 134 0.42 12.83 -4.09
C GLY A 134 -0.90 12.23 -4.59
N ARG A 135 -0.86 11.13 -5.35
CA ARG A 135 -2.04 10.42 -5.88
C ARG A 135 -2.54 9.36 -4.89
N VAL A 136 -2.68 9.75 -3.63
CA VAL A 136 -2.93 8.84 -2.50
C VAL A 136 -4.23 8.02 -2.61
N ASP A 137 -5.23 8.48 -3.37
CA ASP A 137 -6.45 7.69 -3.66
C ASP A 137 -6.13 6.37 -4.39
N PHE A 138 -5.16 6.41 -5.30
CA PHE A 138 -4.68 5.21 -5.98
C PHE A 138 -3.85 4.33 -5.04
N GLY A 139 -3.10 4.93 -4.10
CA GLY A 139 -2.43 4.20 -3.01
C GLY A 139 -3.43 3.42 -2.16
N TYR A 140 -4.54 4.04 -1.78
CA TYR A 140 -5.66 3.38 -1.10
C TYR A 140 -6.26 2.24 -1.93
N ALA A 141 -6.44 2.44 -3.24
CA ALA A 141 -6.96 1.41 -4.13
C ALA A 141 -6.02 0.18 -4.18
N VAL A 142 -4.70 0.40 -4.15
CA VAL A 142 -3.71 -0.67 -4.07
C VAL A 142 -3.81 -1.45 -2.76
N LEU A 143 -3.90 -0.76 -1.62
CA LEU A 143 -4.06 -1.41 -0.32
C LEU A 143 -5.39 -2.19 -0.24
N SER A 144 -6.47 -1.61 -0.77
CA SER A 144 -7.79 -2.26 -0.86
C SER A 144 -7.73 -3.52 -1.72
N ARG A 145 -6.98 -3.50 -2.82
CA ARG A 145 -6.74 -4.66 -3.68
C ARG A 145 -5.99 -5.75 -2.93
N ALA A 146 -4.92 -5.40 -2.20
CA ALA A 146 -4.19 -6.38 -1.39
C ALA A 146 -5.11 -7.08 -0.38
N LEU A 147 -5.94 -6.32 0.36
CA LEU A 147 -6.95 -6.87 1.27
C LEU A 147 -7.99 -7.75 0.58
N LYS A 148 -8.51 -7.32 -0.57
CA LYS A 148 -9.52 -8.06 -1.33
C LYS A 148 -9.04 -9.44 -1.77
N PHE A 149 -7.77 -9.54 -2.16
CA PHE A 149 -7.14 -10.78 -2.61
C PHE A 149 -6.40 -11.53 -1.49
N GLY A 150 -6.51 -11.08 -0.24
CA GLY A 150 -5.85 -11.73 0.90
C GLY A 150 -4.33 -11.67 0.86
N ILE A 151 -3.76 -10.74 0.09
CA ILE A 151 -2.32 -10.50 0.03
C ILE A 151 -1.94 -9.77 1.32
N GLN A 152 -1.12 -10.43 2.15
CA GLN A 152 -0.53 -9.80 3.32
C GLN A 152 0.46 -8.75 2.85
N PHE A 153 0.22 -7.49 3.21
CA PHE A 153 1.15 -6.39 2.97
C PHE A 153 1.96 -6.12 4.23
N ASP A 154 3.14 -5.51 4.05
CA ASP A 154 4.08 -5.23 5.11
C ASP A 154 3.88 -3.84 5.74
N ASP A 155 4.58 -3.58 6.83
CA ASP A 155 4.56 -2.30 7.54
C ASP A 155 5.09 -1.15 6.66
N VAL A 156 5.93 -1.46 5.67
CA VAL A 156 6.45 -0.49 4.69
C VAL A 156 5.33 0.05 3.80
N MET A 157 4.43 -0.81 3.31
CA MET A 157 3.28 -0.36 2.52
C MET A 157 2.34 0.53 3.34
N LEU A 158 2.14 0.20 4.62
CA LEU A 158 1.30 0.98 5.53
C LEU A 158 1.91 2.35 5.82
N SER A 159 3.15 2.39 6.29
CA SER A 159 3.88 3.63 6.60
C SER A 159 3.98 4.53 5.37
N THR A 160 4.23 3.97 4.17
CA THR A 160 4.26 4.74 2.92
C THR A 160 2.92 5.42 2.62
N LEU A 161 1.79 4.72 2.81
CA LEU A 161 0.47 5.31 2.56
C LEU A 161 0.12 6.39 3.59
N ILE A 162 0.47 6.17 4.86
CA ILE A 162 0.27 7.12 5.95
C ILE A 162 1.09 8.40 5.70
N ASP A 163 2.39 8.26 5.40
CA ASP A 163 3.26 9.36 5.03
C ASP A 163 2.73 10.12 3.80
N GLY A 164 2.32 9.39 2.76
CA GLY A 164 1.69 9.97 1.58
C GLY A 164 0.45 10.80 1.90
N LEU A 165 -0.43 10.30 2.77
CA LEU A 165 -1.65 11.01 3.20
C LEU A 165 -1.34 12.30 3.96
N CYS A 166 -0.38 12.25 4.88
CA CYS A 166 0.04 13.44 5.62
C CYS A 166 0.70 14.49 4.71
N LYS A 167 1.52 14.06 3.74
CA LYS A 167 2.16 14.96 2.75
C LYS A 167 1.16 15.72 1.87
N VAL A 168 -0.01 15.14 1.60
CA VAL A 168 -1.08 15.82 0.86
C VAL A 168 -2.10 16.52 1.78
N GLY A 169 -1.81 16.63 3.08
CA GLY A 169 -2.66 17.32 4.05
C GLY A 169 -3.89 16.52 4.52
N ARG A 170 -4.03 15.25 4.14
CA ARG A 170 -5.16 14.37 4.51
C ARG A 170 -4.92 13.64 5.83
N VAL A 171 -4.46 14.37 6.85
CA VAL A 171 -4.04 13.80 8.15
C VAL A 171 -5.17 13.06 8.87
N ILE A 172 -6.40 13.60 8.83
CA ILE A 172 -7.57 12.96 9.46
C ILE A 172 -7.83 11.57 8.85
N GLU A 173 -7.59 11.41 7.55
CA GLU A 173 -7.75 10.12 6.89
C GLU A 173 -6.61 9.16 7.24
N ALA A 174 -5.39 9.67 7.43
CA ALA A 174 -4.28 8.86 7.93
C ALA A 174 -4.57 8.31 9.34
N ALA A 175 -5.12 9.14 10.24
CA ALA A 175 -5.55 8.71 11.58
C ALA A 175 -6.62 7.60 11.52
N ARG A 176 -7.63 7.77 10.65
CA ARG A 176 -8.67 6.74 10.43
C ARG A 176 -8.09 5.44 9.87
N LEU A 177 -7.11 5.54 8.97
CA LEU A 177 -6.44 4.36 8.41
C LEU A 177 -5.73 3.56 9.50
N VAL A 178 -4.98 4.22 10.39
CA VAL A 178 -4.32 3.57 11.54
C VAL A 178 -5.31 2.81 12.42
N HIS A 179 -6.44 3.43 12.75
CA HIS A 179 -7.47 2.73 13.53
C HIS A 179 -7.99 1.48 12.80
N LYS A 180 -8.25 1.60 11.50
CA LYS A 180 -8.82 0.53 10.66
C LYS A 180 -7.88 -0.66 10.49
N ILE A 181 -6.61 -0.42 10.21
CA ILE A 181 -5.62 -1.50 10.01
C ILE A 181 -5.29 -2.22 11.32
N ARG A 182 -5.46 -1.55 12.47
CA ARG A 182 -5.35 -2.19 13.78
C ARG A 182 -6.49 -3.15 14.08
N ILE A 183 -7.72 -2.80 13.71
CA ILE A 183 -8.86 -3.73 13.77
C ILE A 183 -8.59 -4.97 12.90
N LEU A 184 -7.84 -4.81 11.81
CA LEU A 184 -7.39 -5.90 10.95
C LEU A 184 -6.20 -6.72 11.50
N GLY A 185 -5.68 -6.36 12.67
CA GLY A 185 -4.56 -7.07 13.32
C GLY A 185 -3.16 -6.63 12.87
N TYR A 186 -3.04 -5.53 12.12
CA TYR A 186 -1.75 -4.91 11.80
C TYR A 186 -1.33 -3.94 12.89
N HIS A 187 -0.03 -3.75 13.07
CA HIS A 187 0.54 -2.91 14.11
C HIS A 187 1.40 -1.81 13.47
N PRO A 188 0.83 -0.60 13.25
CA PRO A 188 1.59 0.53 12.75
C PRO A 188 2.77 0.86 13.66
N ASP A 189 3.90 1.23 13.06
CA ASP A 189 5.12 1.57 13.77
C ASP A 189 5.05 2.96 14.43
N ALA A 190 6.02 3.25 15.30
CA ALA A 190 6.11 4.53 15.99
C ALA A 190 6.17 5.72 15.01
N PHE A 191 6.87 5.54 13.89
CA PHE A 191 6.97 6.55 12.84
C PHE A 191 5.61 6.95 12.28
N SER A 192 4.74 5.98 11.99
CA SER A 192 3.38 6.21 11.50
C SER A 192 2.55 7.04 12.47
N TYR A 193 2.64 6.75 13.78
CA TYR A 193 1.95 7.53 14.81
C TYR A 193 2.49 8.95 14.92
N THR A 194 3.80 9.11 14.97
CA THR A 194 4.47 10.41 15.12
C THR A 194 4.10 11.37 13.99
N ILE A 195 4.10 10.89 12.74
CA ILE A 195 3.70 11.71 11.58
C ILE A 195 2.25 12.19 11.68
N ILE A 196 1.34 11.33 12.14
CA ILE A 196 -0.08 11.69 12.27
C ILE A 196 -0.27 12.67 13.42
N ILE A 197 0.38 12.46 14.56
CA ILE A 197 0.30 13.35 15.74
C ILE A 197 0.81 14.75 15.37
N ASP A 198 1.98 14.84 14.73
CA ASP A 198 2.53 16.11 14.22
C ASP A 198 1.55 16.79 13.26
N GLY A 199 0.99 16.03 12.30
CA GLY A 199 -0.02 16.54 11.39
C GLY A 199 -1.28 17.05 12.08
N LEU A 200 -1.77 16.37 13.12
CA LEU A 200 -2.97 16.77 13.87
C LEU A 200 -2.71 18.05 14.67
N CYS A 201 -1.54 18.16 15.31
CA CYS A 201 -1.12 19.36 16.01
C CYS A 201 -1.04 20.57 15.07
N LYS A 202 -0.46 20.40 13.88
CA LYS A 202 -0.40 21.46 12.84
C LYS A 202 -1.77 21.90 12.33
N LEU A 203 -2.77 21.02 12.38
CA LEU A 203 -4.17 21.34 12.05
C LEU A 203 -4.96 21.93 13.24
N GLY A 204 -4.32 22.13 14.40
CA GLY A 204 -4.98 22.59 15.63
C GLY A 204 -5.84 21.51 16.30
N GLN A 205 -5.79 20.26 15.84
CA GLN A 205 -6.52 19.12 16.40
C GLN A 205 -5.72 18.45 17.54
N THR A 206 -5.24 19.26 18.47
CA THR A 206 -4.35 18.82 19.56
C THR A 206 -4.99 17.75 20.45
N SER A 207 -6.30 17.82 20.69
CA SER A 207 -7.03 16.80 21.47
C SER A 207 -6.97 15.41 20.81
N ALA A 208 -7.20 15.33 19.50
CA ALA A 208 -7.09 14.08 18.74
C ALA A 208 -5.64 13.58 18.68
N GLY A 209 -4.66 14.47 18.59
CA GLY A 209 -3.24 14.13 18.67
C GLY A 209 -2.86 13.50 20.02
N LEU A 210 -3.33 14.09 21.12
CA LEU A 210 -3.11 13.57 22.48
C LEU A 210 -3.80 12.22 22.72
N GLU A 211 -5.02 12.04 22.21
CA GLU A 211 -5.71 10.76 22.27
C GLU A 211 -4.94 9.67 21.50
N LEU A 212 -4.44 10.01 20.31
CA LEU A 212 -3.66 9.10 19.49
C LEU A 212 -2.31 8.75 20.16
N LEU A 213 -1.67 9.70 20.85
CA LEU A 213 -0.47 9.49 21.64
C LEU A 213 -0.71 8.57 22.85
N LYS A 214 -1.85 8.74 23.54
CA LYS A 214 -2.26 7.84 24.63
C LYS A 214 -2.44 6.42 24.13
N ASN A 215 -3.19 6.26 23.04
CA ASN A 215 -3.39 4.99 22.36
C ASN A 215 -2.04 4.36 22.03
N MET A 216 -1.13 5.09 21.40
CA MET A 216 0.22 4.60 21.04
C MET A 216 0.95 3.95 22.24
N LYS A 217 0.94 4.61 23.41
CA LYS A 217 1.56 4.10 24.64
C LYS A 217 0.88 2.84 25.18
N GLU A 218 -0.45 2.79 25.16
CA GLU A 218 -1.23 1.63 25.61
C GLU A 218 -0.96 0.37 24.78
N PHE A 219 -0.54 0.52 23.52
CA PHE A 219 -0.21 -0.59 22.63
C PHE A 219 1.28 -0.96 22.60
N GLY A 220 2.08 -0.43 23.54
CA GLY A 220 3.50 -0.76 23.67
C GLY A 220 4.39 -0.13 22.59
N CYS A 221 3.86 0.79 21.78
CA CYS A 221 4.65 1.60 20.87
C CYS A 221 5.16 2.82 21.65
N GLN A 222 6.46 2.93 21.89
CA GLN A 222 7.01 4.12 22.52
C GLN A 222 7.23 5.23 21.49
N PRO A 223 6.82 6.48 21.78
CA PRO A 223 7.17 7.62 20.96
C PRO A 223 8.68 7.70 20.82
N ASN A 224 9.17 7.85 19.60
CA ASN A 224 10.56 8.14 19.35
C ASN A 224 10.91 9.51 19.94
N GLU A 225 12.00 9.56 20.73
CA GLU A 225 12.51 10.77 21.38
C GLU A 225 13.03 11.76 20.33
N TRP A 226 12.17 12.59 19.75
CA TRP A 226 12.55 13.90 19.19
C TRP A 226 11.36 14.88 19.05
N SER A 227 10.30 14.72 19.85
CA SER A 227 9.28 15.77 20.01
C SER A 227 9.81 16.95 20.79
#